data_AF-A0A7C3ZGZ9-F1
#
_entry.id   AF-A0A7C3ZGZ9-F1
#
_cell.length_a   1.000
_cell.length_b   1.000
_cell.length_c   1.000
_cell.angle_alpha   90.00
_cell.angle_beta   90.00
_cell.angle_gamma   90.00
#
_symmetry.space_group_name_H-M   'P 1'
#
loop_
_entity.id
_entity.type
_entity.pdbx_description
1 polymer ?
#
loop_
_entity_poly.entity_id
_entity_poly.type
_entity_poly.pdbx_seq_one_letter_code
_entity_poly.pdbx_strand_id
1 'polypeptide(L)'
;MPSDLVEASAKERSVKDPAIKLGLDLAQRFGMLHGDRQLTGLAKLYRRGLLQDNDADLLRMKLRPAFRYAAQHQDELVFNLPKNTEGEIALGRAGKDIVRVPLKALAHHLVVVSSTGGGKTFLILSVILQLLKLENPPSVWCHDYIKVDFSRLIALNVRSRFRILNSKTLFINILQPPDGVAKHVHGERMLEVLGDTLDLKEPTRLAVRRVLHKLYDEGIPNLADLAEAFREADVNEVIKANFLSKVEGVAAAVPSLYHTRRGFRIEQLERQNLVWDLHDL
;
A
#
# COMPACT_ATOMS: atom_id res chain seq x y z
N MET A 1 -53.50 -20.66 -20.43
CA MET A 1 -52.93 -20.64 -19.07
C MET A 1 -51.44 -20.85 -19.17
N PRO A 2 -50.65 -19.77 -19.04
CA PRO A 2 -49.70 -19.69 -17.94
C PRO A 2 -49.45 -18.23 -17.47
N SER A 3 -50.48 -17.49 -17.05
CA SER A 3 -50.30 -16.17 -16.40
C SER A 3 -49.86 -16.33 -14.94
N ASP A 4 -50.49 -17.27 -14.24
CA ASP A 4 -50.40 -17.36 -12.78
C ASP A 4 -49.05 -17.94 -12.32
N LEU A 5 -48.41 -18.75 -13.17
CA LEU A 5 -47.06 -19.28 -12.93
C LEU A 5 -45.97 -18.22 -13.17
N VAL A 6 -46.19 -17.25 -14.06
CA VAL A 6 -45.25 -16.16 -14.32
C VAL A 6 -45.33 -15.12 -13.20
N GLU A 7 -46.54 -14.80 -12.73
CA GLU A 7 -46.76 -13.92 -11.58
C GLU A 7 -46.25 -14.51 -10.26
N ALA A 8 -46.43 -15.82 -10.03
CA ALA A 8 -45.87 -16.48 -8.86
C ALA A 8 -44.32 -16.46 -8.86
N SER A 9 -43.69 -16.68 -10.03
CA SER A 9 -42.24 -16.58 -10.21
C SER A 9 -41.72 -15.14 -10.02
N ALA A 10 -42.49 -14.13 -10.44
CA ALA A 10 -42.13 -12.72 -10.26
C ALA A 10 -42.27 -12.27 -8.79
N LYS A 11 -43.35 -12.69 -8.10
CA LYS A 11 -43.55 -12.44 -6.66
C LYS A 11 -42.51 -13.14 -5.79
N GLU A 12 -42.12 -14.39 -6.10
CA GLU A 12 -41.04 -15.06 -5.38
C GLU A 12 -39.66 -14.43 -5.65
N ARG A 13 -39.43 -13.88 -6.85
CA ARG A 13 -38.18 -13.17 -7.19
C ARG A 13 -38.06 -11.81 -6.49
N SER A 14 -39.16 -11.10 -6.22
CA SER A 14 -39.10 -9.77 -5.57
C SER A 14 -38.81 -9.85 -4.07
N VAL A 15 -39.29 -10.91 -3.38
CA VAL A 15 -39.12 -11.11 -1.93
C VAL A 15 -37.71 -11.61 -1.55
N LYS A 16 -36.95 -12.17 -2.49
CA LYS A 16 -35.59 -12.70 -2.27
C LYS A 16 -34.53 -12.02 -3.15
N ASP A 17 -34.75 -10.78 -3.55
CA ASP A 17 -33.78 -10.01 -4.34
C ASP A 17 -32.47 -9.83 -3.53
N PRO A 18 -31.35 -10.47 -3.96
CA PRO A 18 -30.08 -10.39 -3.24
C PRO A 18 -29.56 -8.95 -3.13
N ALA A 19 -29.89 -8.09 -4.10
CA ALA A 19 -29.50 -6.69 -4.08
C ALA A 19 -30.27 -5.91 -3.01
N ILE A 20 -31.58 -6.17 -2.83
CA ILE A 20 -32.35 -5.51 -1.76
C ILE A 20 -31.81 -5.91 -0.39
N LYS A 21 -31.52 -7.20 -0.19
CA LYS A 21 -30.91 -7.70 1.05
C LYS A 21 -29.57 -7.00 1.34
N LEU A 22 -28.65 -7.01 0.37
CA LEU A 22 -27.35 -6.35 0.51
C LEU A 22 -27.49 -4.86 0.78
N GLY A 23 -28.38 -4.17 0.06
CA GLY A 23 -28.61 -2.74 0.25
C GLY A 23 -29.14 -2.42 1.66
N LEU A 24 -30.04 -3.25 2.21
CA LEU A 24 -30.54 -3.09 3.57
C LEU A 24 -29.45 -3.32 4.62
N ASP A 25 -28.58 -4.32 4.43
CA ASP A 25 -27.44 -4.57 5.32
C ASP A 25 -26.47 -3.39 5.31
N LEU A 26 -26.17 -2.83 4.13
CA LEU A 26 -25.38 -1.61 3.98
C LEU A 26 -26.04 -0.40 4.66
N ALA A 27 -27.33 -0.16 4.39
CA ALA A 27 -28.08 0.94 4.98
C ALA A 27 -28.15 0.84 6.51
N GLN A 28 -28.23 -0.37 7.06
CA GLN A 28 -28.17 -0.61 8.49
C GLN A 28 -26.77 -0.28 9.04
N ARG A 29 -25.71 -0.79 8.39
CA ARG A 29 -24.32 -0.59 8.80
C ARG A 29 -23.91 0.89 8.78
N PHE A 30 -24.42 1.66 7.82
CA PHE A 30 -24.19 3.11 7.72
C PHE A 30 -25.16 3.96 8.56
N GLY A 31 -26.05 3.34 9.34
CA GLY A 31 -27.01 4.07 10.17
C GLY A 31 -28.13 4.79 9.39
N MET A 32 -28.21 4.62 8.07
CA MET A 32 -29.21 5.26 7.21
C MET A 32 -30.65 4.86 7.57
N LEU A 33 -30.85 3.66 8.14
CA LEU A 33 -32.15 3.20 8.62
C LEU A 33 -32.71 3.98 9.82
N HIS A 34 -31.87 4.73 10.55
CA HIS A 34 -32.29 5.48 11.74
C HIS A 34 -32.80 6.88 11.38
N GLY A 35 -32.41 7.40 10.21
CA GLY A 35 -32.77 8.76 9.74
C GLY A 35 -33.94 8.82 8.76
N ASP A 36 -34.30 7.72 8.09
CA ASP A 36 -35.39 7.69 7.09
C ASP A 36 -36.50 6.72 7.51
N ARG A 37 -37.58 7.27 8.11
CA ARG A 37 -38.77 6.51 8.55
C ARG A 37 -39.42 5.69 7.44
N GLN A 38 -39.38 6.18 6.21
CA GLN A 38 -39.98 5.51 5.05
C GLN A 38 -39.15 4.30 4.67
N LEU A 39 -37.82 4.45 4.62
CA LEU A 39 -36.89 3.34 4.40
C LEU A 39 -36.99 2.29 5.53
N THR A 40 -37.12 2.71 6.79
CA THR A 40 -37.36 1.78 7.91
C THR A 40 -38.66 1.00 7.73
N GLY A 41 -39.73 1.65 7.27
CA GLY A 41 -41.03 1.03 7.00
C GLY A 41 -40.94 -0.03 5.90
N LEU A 42 -40.35 0.34 4.76
CA LEU A 42 -40.13 -0.56 3.63
C LEU A 42 -39.22 -1.75 4.00
N ALA A 43 -38.17 -1.51 4.80
CA ALA A 43 -37.30 -2.58 5.30
C ALA A 43 -38.05 -3.60 6.17
N LYS A 44 -39.01 -3.15 6.99
CA LYS A 44 -39.86 -4.03 7.80
C LYS A 44 -40.80 -4.86 6.94
N LEU A 45 -41.39 -4.27 5.89
CA LEU A 45 -42.26 -4.97 4.94
C LEU A 45 -41.47 -6.05 4.18
N TYR A 46 -40.27 -5.72 3.69
CA TYR A 46 -39.37 -6.67 3.03
C TYR A 46 -39.02 -7.86 3.94
N ARG A 47 -38.59 -7.61 5.19
CA ARG A 47 -38.24 -8.67 6.15
C ARG A 47 -39.41 -9.59 6.51
N ARG A 48 -40.64 -9.09 6.41
CA ARG A 48 -41.88 -9.86 6.66
C ARG A 48 -42.40 -10.58 5.41
N GLY A 49 -41.76 -10.41 4.25
CA GLY A 49 -42.24 -10.95 2.99
C GLY A 49 -43.55 -10.29 2.50
N LEU A 50 -43.85 -9.08 2.97
CA LEU A 50 -45.09 -8.35 2.68
C LEU A 50 -44.86 -7.18 1.70
N LEU A 51 -43.73 -7.17 0.99
CA LEU A 51 -43.39 -6.09 0.08
C LEU A 51 -44.17 -6.25 -1.23
N GLN A 52 -44.88 -5.20 -1.64
CA GLN A 52 -45.52 -5.15 -2.96
C GLN A 52 -44.53 -4.66 -4.02
N ASP A 53 -44.82 -4.88 -5.31
CA ASP A 53 -43.87 -4.54 -6.39
C ASP A 53 -43.55 -3.04 -6.46
N ASN A 54 -44.56 -2.18 -6.25
CA ASN A 54 -44.35 -0.73 -6.19
C ASN A 54 -43.46 -0.32 -4.99
N ASP A 55 -43.59 -1.02 -3.86
CA ASP A 55 -42.77 -0.80 -2.67
C ASP A 55 -41.34 -1.34 -2.88
N ALA A 56 -41.17 -2.39 -3.68
CA ALA A 56 -39.87 -2.94 -4.04
C ALA A 56 -39.05 -1.98 -4.89
N ASP A 57 -39.66 -1.33 -5.87
CA ASP A 57 -38.97 -0.32 -6.69
C ASP A 57 -38.63 0.94 -5.90
N LEU A 58 -39.54 1.38 -5.04
CA LEU A 58 -39.29 2.48 -4.12
C LEU A 58 -38.15 2.14 -3.14
N LEU A 59 -38.12 0.92 -2.62
CA LEU A 59 -37.05 0.43 -1.75
C LEU A 59 -35.70 0.41 -2.49
N ARG A 60 -35.64 -0.12 -3.72
CA ARG A 60 -34.43 -0.08 -4.56
C ARG A 60 -33.93 1.34 -4.77
N MET A 61 -34.82 2.28 -5.06
CA MET A 61 -34.46 3.69 -5.24
C MET A 61 -33.88 4.29 -3.94
N LYS A 62 -34.51 4.01 -2.80
CA LYS A 62 -34.06 4.47 -1.47
C LYS A 62 -32.76 3.81 -1.01
N LEU A 63 -32.39 2.65 -1.53
CA LEU A 63 -31.13 1.96 -1.25
C LEU A 63 -29.96 2.46 -2.12
N ARG A 64 -30.21 3.19 -3.22
CA ARG A 64 -29.14 3.74 -4.08
C ARG A 64 -28.08 4.55 -3.33
N PRO A 65 -28.42 5.42 -2.36
CA PRO A 65 -27.43 6.13 -1.55
C PRO A 65 -26.51 5.19 -0.76
N ALA A 66 -27.03 4.08 -0.21
CA ALA A 66 -26.22 3.10 0.51
C ALA A 66 -25.22 2.41 -0.43
N PHE A 67 -25.63 2.07 -1.65
CA PHE A 67 -24.74 1.53 -2.68
C PHE A 67 -23.70 2.54 -3.17
N ARG A 68 -24.08 3.81 -3.37
CA ARG A 68 -23.14 4.87 -3.73
C ARG A 68 -22.11 5.11 -2.62
N TYR A 69 -22.56 5.17 -1.37
CA TYR A 69 -21.68 5.32 -0.22
C TYR A 69 -20.73 4.11 -0.12
N ALA A 70 -21.24 2.89 -0.27
CA ALA A 70 -20.43 1.66 -0.31
C ALA A 70 -19.38 1.67 -1.41
N ALA A 71 -19.73 2.13 -2.61
CA ALA A 71 -18.80 2.26 -3.73
C ALA A 71 -17.71 3.31 -3.46
N GLN A 72 -18.02 4.35 -2.67
CA GLN A 72 -17.08 5.39 -2.28
C GLN A 72 -16.22 5.04 -1.05
N HIS A 73 -16.66 4.10 -0.22
CA HIS A 73 -16.04 3.71 1.07
C HIS A 73 -15.82 2.19 1.16
N GLN A 74 -15.27 1.60 0.10
CA GLN A 74 -15.02 0.15 0.02
C GLN A 74 -14.09 -0.34 1.14
N ASP A 75 -13.12 0.49 1.54
CA ASP A 75 -12.18 0.27 2.62
C ASP A 75 -12.87 0.09 3.99
N GLU A 76 -13.90 0.89 4.29
CA GLU A 76 -14.68 0.77 5.53
C GLU A 76 -15.46 -0.54 5.59
N LEU A 77 -15.96 -0.98 4.44
CA LEU A 77 -16.76 -2.18 4.34
C LEU A 77 -15.95 -3.45 4.51
N VAL A 78 -14.80 -3.54 3.83
CA VAL A 78 -13.92 -4.72 3.84
C VAL A 78 -13.22 -4.87 5.18
N PHE A 79 -12.70 -3.78 5.75
CA PHE A 79 -11.85 -3.86 6.94
C PHE A 79 -12.60 -3.59 8.25
N ASN A 80 -13.89 -3.23 8.19
CA ASN A 80 -14.71 -2.89 9.35
C ASN A 80 -13.99 -1.93 10.30
N LEU A 81 -13.42 -0.88 9.72
CA LEU A 81 -12.56 0.06 10.42
C LEU A 81 -13.38 0.72 11.56
N PRO A 82 -12.91 0.67 12.81
CA PRO A 82 -13.58 1.36 13.89
C PRO A 82 -13.54 2.86 13.65
N LYS A 83 -14.51 3.58 14.21
CA LYS A 83 -14.47 5.05 14.23
C LYS A 83 -13.19 5.47 14.96
N ASN A 84 -12.30 6.16 14.24
CA ASN A 84 -11.07 6.69 14.80
C ASN A 84 -11.42 7.66 15.94
N THR A 85 -10.73 7.50 17.07
CA THR A 85 -10.64 8.53 18.10
C THR A 85 -9.31 9.25 17.87
N GLU A 86 -9.32 10.58 17.98
CA GLU A 86 -8.11 11.37 17.76
C GLU A 86 -6.95 10.85 18.62
N GLY A 87 -5.84 10.52 17.96
CA GLY A 87 -4.61 10.08 18.63
C GLY A 87 -4.52 8.60 18.98
N GLU A 88 -5.46 7.75 18.56
CA GLU A 88 -5.43 6.30 18.82
C GLU A 88 -5.66 5.45 17.57
N ILE A 89 -5.05 4.27 17.54
CA ILE A 89 -5.23 3.25 16.51
C ILE A 89 -5.82 2.00 17.16
N ALA A 90 -6.89 1.47 16.57
CA ALA A 90 -7.47 0.22 17.02
C ALA A 90 -6.76 -0.98 16.38
N LEU A 91 -6.31 -1.91 17.21
CA LEU A 91 -5.65 -3.14 16.76
C LEU A 91 -6.62 -4.32 16.64
N GLY A 92 -7.75 -4.28 17.33
CA GLY A 92 -8.72 -5.37 17.31
C GLY A 92 -9.66 -5.34 18.51
N ARG A 93 -10.11 -6.51 18.94
CA ARG A 93 -10.99 -6.66 20.09
C ARG A 93 -10.47 -7.70 21.07
N ALA A 94 -10.59 -7.40 22.37
CA ALA A 94 -10.44 -8.34 23.47
C ALA A 94 -11.83 -8.56 24.08
N GLY A 95 -12.51 -9.62 23.65
CA GLY A 95 -13.93 -9.80 23.97
C GLY A 95 -14.80 -8.73 23.33
N LYS A 96 -15.50 -7.91 24.14
CA LYS A 96 -16.34 -6.81 23.65
C LYS A 96 -15.57 -5.50 23.44
N ASP A 97 -14.42 -5.36 24.09
CA ASP A 97 -13.66 -4.12 24.14
C ASP A 97 -12.74 -3.98 22.92
N ILE A 98 -12.63 -2.77 22.40
CA ILE A 98 -11.70 -2.46 21.31
C ILE A 98 -10.34 -2.20 21.93
N VAL A 99 -9.33 -2.97 21.50
CA VAL A 99 -7.94 -2.73 21.90
C VAL A 99 -7.41 -1.57 21.07
N ARG A 100 -7.07 -0.48 21.75
CA ARG A 100 -6.51 0.74 21.15
C ARG A 100 -5.09 0.96 21.64
N VAL A 101 -4.25 1.50 20.77
CA VAL A 101 -2.91 1.96 21.11
C VAL A 101 -2.77 3.45 20.78
N PRO A 102 -2.10 4.24 21.63
CA PRO A 102 -1.79 5.63 21.30
C PRO A 102 -0.95 5.69 20.02
N LEU A 103 -1.23 6.67 19.14
CA LEU A 103 -0.47 6.90 17.92
C LEU A 103 1.03 7.12 18.22
N LYS A 104 1.34 7.78 19.34
CA LYS A 104 2.73 7.96 19.82
C LYS A 104 3.45 6.64 20.08
N ALA A 105 2.73 5.58 20.46
CA ALA A 105 3.32 4.26 20.67
C ALA A 105 3.78 3.65 19.34
N LEU A 106 3.08 3.93 18.23
CA LEU A 106 3.48 3.45 16.90
C LEU A 106 4.77 4.09 16.38
N ALA A 107 5.17 5.25 16.93
CA ALA A 107 6.46 5.86 16.61
C ALA A 107 7.67 5.03 17.10
N HIS A 108 7.46 4.11 18.04
CA HIS A 108 8.51 3.27 18.63
C HIS A 108 8.65 1.88 18.00
N HIS A 109 7.97 1.62 16.88
CA HIS A 109 7.86 0.32 16.18
C HIS A 109 6.72 -0.59 16.68
N LEU A 110 6.16 -1.35 15.75
CA LEU A 110 5.15 -2.38 15.97
C LEU A 110 5.65 -3.71 15.39
N VAL A 111 5.69 -4.75 16.21
CA VAL A 111 6.06 -6.11 15.78
C VAL A 111 4.80 -6.98 15.77
N VAL A 112 4.48 -7.58 14.62
CA VAL A 112 3.31 -8.46 14.44
C VAL A 112 3.79 -9.88 14.15
N VAL A 113 3.54 -10.80 15.09
CA VAL A 113 3.93 -12.21 14.98
C VAL A 113 2.70 -13.11 15.02
N SER A 114 2.54 -13.95 14.02
CA SER A 114 1.56 -15.05 14.02
C SER A 114 1.90 -16.10 12.95
N SER A 115 1.25 -17.26 13.02
CA SER A 115 1.35 -18.30 11.99
C SER A 115 0.78 -17.84 10.64
N THR A 116 1.08 -18.57 9.57
CA THR A 116 0.45 -18.37 8.26
C THR A 116 -1.08 -18.50 8.39
N GLY A 117 -1.83 -17.57 7.80
CA GLY A 117 -3.29 -17.51 7.95
C GLY A 117 -3.77 -16.79 9.22
N GLY A 118 -2.89 -16.45 10.17
CA GLY A 118 -3.23 -15.74 11.41
C GLY A 118 -3.53 -14.25 11.26
N GLY A 119 -3.88 -13.77 10.06
CA GLY A 119 -4.38 -12.40 9.86
C GLY A 119 -3.37 -11.25 9.89
N LYS A 120 -2.04 -11.51 9.80
CA LYS A 120 -1.00 -10.44 9.84
C LYS A 120 -1.23 -9.33 8.83
N THR A 121 -1.38 -9.71 7.56
CA THR A 121 -1.59 -8.78 6.45
C THR A 121 -2.85 -7.94 6.67
N PHE A 122 -3.93 -8.57 7.17
CA PHE A 122 -5.17 -7.87 7.47
C PHE A 122 -5.02 -6.85 8.61
N LEU A 123 -4.32 -7.23 9.69
CA LEU A 123 -4.02 -6.31 10.79
C LEU A 123 -3.19 -5.11 10.31
N ILE A 124 -2.12 -5.36 9.57
CA ILE A 124 -1.24 -4.31 9.05
C ILE A 124 -2.02 -3.37 8.12
N LEU A 125 -2.85 -3.89 7.21
CA LEU A 125 -3.70 -3.08 6.36
C LEU A 125 -4.72 -2.27 7.15
N SER A 126 -5.34 -2.85 8.17
CA SER A 126 -6.26 -2.12 9.05
C SER A 126 -5.57 -0.94 9.74
N VAL A 127 -4.34 -1.12 10.21
CA VAL A 127 -3.53 -0.03 10.80
C VAL A 127 -3.22 1.03 9.75
N ILE A 128 -2.74 0.65 8.58
CA ILE A 128 -2.43 1.57 7.47
C ILE A 128 -3.66 2.41 7.10
N LEU A 129 -4.82 1.77 6.93
CA LEU A 129 -6.05 2.48 6.55
C LEU A 129 -6.51 3.45 7.64
N GLN A 130 -6.31 3.12 8.92
CA GLN A 130 -6.59 4.05 10.03
C GLN A 130 -5.63 5.24 10.02
N LEU A 131 -4.34 5.03 9.74
CA LEU A 131 -3.33 6.10 9.62
C LEU A 131 -3.65 7.06 8.46
N LEU A 132 -4.10 6.53 7.33
CA LEU A 132 -4.49 7.32 6.15
C LEU A 132 -5.78 8.13 6.35
N LYS A 133 -6.51 7.92 7.45
CA LYS A 133 -7.73 8.67 7.83
C LYS A 133 -7.46 9.78 8.85
N LEU A 134 -6.22 9.94 9.29
CA LEU A 134 -5.85 11.07 10.14
C LEU A 134 -5.93 12.38 9.34
N GLU A 135 -6.16 13.49 10.03
CA GLU A 135 -6.17 14.83 9.43
C GLU A 135 -4.83 15.16 8.74
N ASN A 136 -3.73 14.76 9.38
CA ASN A 136 -2.38 14.82 8.84
C ASN A 136 -1.79 13.40 8.75
N PRO A 137 -2.12 12.64 7.68
CA PRO A 137 -1.69 11.26 7.57
C PRO A 137 -0.18 11.17 7.28
N PRO A 138 0.54 10.23 7.93
CA PRO A 138 1.92 9.97 7.56
C PRO A 138 1.98 9.31 6.18
N SER A 139 3.09 9.50 5.47
CA SER A 139 3.38 8.73 4.26
C SER A 139 3.66 7.27 4.61
N VAL A 140 3.00 6.35 3.91
CA VAL A 140 3.07 4.91 4.19
C VAL A 140 3.86 4.20 3.10
N TRP A 141 4.93 3.51 3.48
CA TRP A 141 5.73 2.69 2.57
C TRP A 141 5.56 1.20 2.91
N CYS A 142 5.07 0.43 1.95
CA CYS A 142 4.90 -1.02 2.07
C CYS A 142 5.93 -1.72 1.19
N HIS A 143 6.53 -2.80 1.70
CA HIS A 143 7.51 -3.58 0.95
C HIS A 143 6.99 -5.01 0.72
N ASP A 144 6.64 -5.31 -0.54
CA ASP A 144 6.27 -6.65 -1.02
C ASP A 144 7.51 -7.31 -1.65
N TYR A 145 8.19 -8.15 -0.87
CA TYR A 145 9.36 -8.89 -1.36
C TYR A 145 9.00 -10.26 -1.95
N ILE A 146 8.08 -10.99 -1.31
CA ILE A 146 7.76 -12.39 -1.69
C ILE A 146 6.26 -12.55 -1.95
N LYS A 147 5.43 -12.04 -1.03
CA LYS A 147 3.98 -12.09 -1.15
C LYS A 147 3.52 -10.73 -1.63
N VAL A 148 2.93 -10.70 -2.81
CA VAL A 148 2.40 -9.52 -3.51
C VAL A 148 1.07 -9.07 -2.84
N ASP A 149 1.06 -9.08 -1.51
CA ASP A 149 -0.14 -8.95 -0.69
C ASP A 149 -0.59 -7.49 -0.64
N PHE A 150 0.35 -6.55 -0.42
CA PHE A 150 0.02 -5.14 -0.35
C PHE A 150 -0.36 -4.60 -1.72
N SER A 151 0.41 -4.90 -2.78
CA SER A 151 0.12 -4.39 -4.12
C SER A 151 -1.23 -4.90 -4.63
N ARG A 152 -1.63 -6.15 -4.30
CA ARG A 152 -2.97 -6.69 -4.61
C ARG A 152 -4.08 -6.08 -3.74
N LEU A 153 -3.90 -6.03 -2.42
CA LEU A 153 -4.96 -5.60 -1.51
C LEU A 153 -5.17 -4.08 -1.53
N ILE A 154 -4.11 -3.31 -1.75
CA ILE A 154 -4.17 -1.87 -2.02
C ILE A 154 -4.76 -1.62 -3.41
N ALA A 155 -4.39 -2.41 -4.43
CA ALA A 155 -4.97 -2.27 -5.77
C ALA A 155 -6.51 -2.45 -5.78
N LEU A 156 -7.06 -3.26 -4.87
CA LEU A 156 -8.49 -3.50 -4.78
C LEU A 156 -9.27 -2.38 -4.07
N ASN A 157 -8.65 -1.58 -3.20
CA ASN A 157 -9.40 -0.73 -2.26
C ASN A 157 -8.92 0.74 -2.17
N VAL A 158 -7.65 1.03 -2.46
CA VAL A 158 -7.05 2.36 -2.24
C VAL A 158 -5.98 2.70 -3.29
N ARG A 159 -6.05 2.10 -4.48
CA ARG A 159 -5.05 2.25 -5.56
C ARG A 159 -4.77 3.71 -5.93
N SER A 160 -5.77 4.59 -5.86
CA SER A 160 -5.59 6.02 -6.14
C SER A 160 -4.72 6.75 -5.11
N ARG A 161 -4.50 6.16 -3.93
CA ARG A 161 -3.73 6.76 -2.83
C ARG A 161 -2.29 6.26 -2.76
N PHE A 162 -1.93 5.21 -3.50
CA PHE A 162 -0.60 4.60 -3.48
C PHE A 162 0.03 4.58 -4.87
N ARG A 163 1.33 4.83 -4.93
CA ARG A 163 2.15 4.56 -6.10
C ARG A 163 2.84 3.21 -5.94
N ILE A 164 2.75 2.37 -6.97
CA ILE A 164 3.44 1.08 -7.02
C ILE A 164 4.75 1.27 -7.79
N LEU A 165 5.87 0.96 -7.14
CA LEU A 165 7.21 0.95 -7.73
C LEU A 165 7.68 -0.49 -7.82
N ASN A 166 7.98 -0.96 -9.03
CA ASN A 166 8.54 -2.28 -9.26
C ASN A 166 9.94 -2.17 -9.87
N SER A 167 10.65 -3.29 -10.00
CA SER A 167 12.01 -3.33 -10.56
C SER A 167 12.14 -2.66 -11.94
N LYS A 168 11.06 -2.62 -12.73
CA LYS A 168 11.03 -1.99 -14.07
C LYS A 168 10.76 -0.49 -14.02
N THR A 169 10.11 0.01 -12.98
CA THR A 169 9.74 1.42 -12.81
C THR A 169 10.56 2.15 -11.76
N LEU A 170 11.51 1.45 -11.13
CA LEU A 170 12.37 1.98 -10.08
C LEU A 170 13.50 2.84 -10.62
N PHE A 171 13.15 3.97 -11.22
CA PHE A 171 14.11 4.97 -11.67
C PHE A 171 14.52 5.87 -10.51
N ILE A 172 15.43 5.41 -9.66
CA ILE A 172 16.03 6.22 -8.59
C ILE A 172 17.56 6.20 -8.73
N ASN A 173 18.18 7.38 -8.73
CA ASN A 173 19.62 7.46 -8.56
C ASN A 173 19.97 7.42 -7.07
N ILE A 174 20.36 6.24 -6.56
CA ILE A 174 20.72 6.09 -5.13
C ILE A 174 21.96 6.89 -4.73
N LEU A 175 22.81 7.26 -5.69
CA LEU A 175 23.98 8.11 -5.47
C LEU A 175 23.66 9.61 -5.59
N GLN A 176 22.42 9.98 -5.90
CA GLN A 176 22.02 11.38 -5.83
C GLN A 176 21.78 11.77 -4.36
N PRO A 177 22.52 12.76 -3.82
CA PRO A 177 22.31 13.22 -2.45
C PRO A 177 20.95 13.91 -2.33
N PRO A 178 20.23 13.70 -1.20
CA PRO A 178 19.03 14.45 -0.93
C PRO A 178 19.30 15.95 -0.75
N ASP A 179 18.28 16.77 -1.00
CA ASP A 179 18.33 18.22 -0.81
C ASP A 179 18.76 18.56 0.63
N GLY A 180 19.81 19.37 0.75
CA GLY A 180 20.40 19.75 2.05
C GLY A 180 21.42 18.77 2.62
N VAL A 181 21.67 17.62 1.98
CA VAL A 181 22.70 16.66 2.38
C VAL A 181 23.98 16.88 1.57
N ALA A 182 25.10 17.09 2.25
CA ALA A 182 26.39 17.26 1.59
C ALA A 182 26.84 15.97 0.88
N LYS A 183 27.42 16.11 -0.33
CA LYS A 183 27.86 14.98 -1.18
C LYS A 183 28.75 13.98 -0.44
N HIS A 184 29.72 14.46 0.33
CA HIS A 184 30.63 13.60 1.09
C HIS A 184 29.91 12.78 2.17
N VAL A 185 28.93 13.37 2.87
CA VAL A 185 28.11 12.67 3.87
C VAL A 185 27.25 11.60 3.22
N HIS A 186 26.60 11.94 2.10
CA HIS A 186 25.81 10.97 1.33
C HIS A 186 26.68 9.85 0.78
N GLY A 187 27.87 10.18 0.26
CA GLY A 187 28.83 9.22 -0.27
C GLY A 187 29.29 8.17 0.75
N GLU A 188 29.61 8.58 1.98
CA GLU A 188 29.98 7.62 3.04
C GLU A 188 28.80 6.73 3.44
N ARG A 189 27.59 7.28 3.57
CA ARG A 189 26.38 6.48 3.86
C ARG A 189 26.10 5.47 2.74
N MET A 190 26.22 5.90 1.48
CA MET A 190 26.02 5.00 0.35
C MET A 190 27.10 3.94 0.24
N LEU A 191 28.34 4.24 0.65
CA LEU A 191 29.40 3.25 0.71
C LEU A 191 29.09 2.16 1.74
N GLU A 192 28.54 2.51 2.91
CA GLU A 192 28.09 1.54 3.92
C GLU A 192 26.98 0.66 3.35
N VAL A 193 25.92 1.28 2.78
CA VAL A 193 24.79 0.57 2.19
C VAL A 193 25.22 -0.36 1.06
N LEU A 194 26.05 0.10 0.13
CA LEU A 194 26.58 -0.72 -0.96
C LEU A 194 27.52 -1.80 -0.44
N GLY A 195 28.34 -1.46 0.56
CA GLY A 195 29.26 -2.38 1.20
C GLY A 195 28.55 -3.57 1.81
N ASP A 196 27.43 -3.34 2.48
CA ASP A 196 26.65 -4.39 3.13
C ASP A 196 25.75 -5.12 2.13
N THR A 197 25.06 -4.39 1.25
CA THR A 197 24.14 -4.97 0.26
C THR A 197 24.87 -5.85 -0.76
N LEU A 198 26.07 -5.42 -1.17
CA LEU A 198 26.88 -6.17 -2.13
C LEU A 198 27.92 -7.05 -1.44
N ASP A 199 28.02 -7.11 -0.11
CA ASP A 199 29.06 -7.87 0.59
C ASP A 199 30.50 -7.48 0.16
N LEU A 200 30.78 -6.18 0.04
CA LEU A 200 32.11 -5.69 -0.32
C LEU A 200 33.06 -5.83 0.87
N LYS A 201 34.23 -6.43 0.67
CA LYS A 201 35.30 -6.49 1.68
C LYS A 201 36.00 -5.14 1.81
N GLU A 202 36.67 -4.92 2.95
CA GLU A 202 37.28 -3.63 3.29
C GLU A 202 38.24 -3.06 2.21
N PRO A 203 39.13 -3.85 1.58
CA PRO A 203 39.98 -3.32 0.50
C PRO A 203 39.17 -2.79 -0.69
N THR A 204 38.06 -3.44 -1.01
CA THR A 204 37.12 -3.00 -2.06
C THR A 204 36.38 -1.75 -1.63
N ARG A 205 35.87 -1.69 -0.39
CA ARG A 205 35.21 -0.48 0.15
C ARG A 205 36.12 0.74 0.08
N LEU A 206 37.40 0.61 0.47
CA LEU A 206 38.39 1.69 0.39
C LEU A 206 38.69 2.16 -1.03
N ALA A 207 38.73 1.23 -1.99
CA ALA A 207 38.89 1.59 -3.40
C ALA A 207 37.64 2.34 -3.91
N VAL A 208 36.44 1.82 -3.61
CA VAL A 208 35.17 2.41 -4.05
C VAL A 208 35.01 3.81 -3.46
N ARG A 209 35.36 4.01 -2.18
CA ARG A 209 35.39 5.33 -1.53
C ARG A 209 36.19 6.35 -2.35
N ARG A 210 37.43 6.00 -2.70
CA ARG A 210 38.34 6.89 -3.44
C ARG A 210 37.79 7.28 -4.81
N VAL A 211 37.19 6.33 -5.52
CA VAL A 211 36.58 6.58 -6.84
C VAL A 211 35.31 7.43 -6.70
N LEU A 212 34.44 7.08 -5.75
CA LEU A 212 33.17 7.77 -5.52
C LEU A 212 33.38 9.24 -5.10
N HIS A 213 34.38 9.53 -4.27
CA HIS A 213 34.73 10.90 -3.88
C HIS A 213 35.10 11.76 -5.10
N LYS A 214 35.98 11.26 -5.97
CA LYS A 214 36.35 11.96 -7.21
C LYS A 214 35.13 12.25 -8.10
N LEU A 215 34.25 11.26 -8.26
CA LEU A 215 33.02 11.43 -9.04
C LEU A 215 32.08 12.48 -8.46
N TYR A 216 32.01 12.60 -7.13
CA TYR A 216 31.23 13.66 -6.49
C TYR A 216 31.83 15.06 -6.68
N ASP A 217 33.15 15.17 -6.79
CA ASP A 217 33.81 16.45 -7.12
C ASP A 217 33.46 16.89 -8.55
N GLU A 218 33.36 15.94 -9.47
CA GLU A 218 33.01 16.18 -10.88
C GLU A 218 31.49 16.39 -11.10
N GLY A 219 30.64 15.82 -10.25
CA GLY A 219 29.19 15.89 -10.47
C GLY A 219 28.36 15.10 -9.48
N ILE A 220 27.19 14.65 -9.93
CA ILE A 220 26.37 13.66 -9.22
C ILE A 220 26.47 12.37 -10.01
N PRO A 221 27.18 11.34 -9.52
CA PRO A 221 27.29 10.07 -10.23
C PRO A 221 26.01 9.26 -10.15
N ASN A 222 25.89 8.28 -11.04
CA ASN A 222 25.01 7.11 -10.89
C ASN A 222 25.87 5.83 -10.79
N LEU A 223 25.24 4.66 -10.64
CA LEU A 223 25.98 3.39 -10.50
C LEU A 223 26.79 3.02 -11.75
N ALA A 224 26.32 3.37 -12.96
CA ALA A 224 27.08 3.17 -14.18
C ALA A 224 28.34 4.04 -14.24
N ASP A 225 28.23 5.33 -13.86
CA ASP A 225 29.39 6.22 -13.77
C ASP A 225 30.43 5.68 -12.77
N LEU A 226 29.95 5.15 -11.63
CA LEU A 226 30.82 4.51 -10.63
C LEU A 226 31.50 3.25 -11.17
N ALA A 227 30.77 2.38 -11.88
CA ALA A 227 31.33 1.17 -12.46
C ALA A 227 32.37 1.48 -13.55
N GLU A 228 32.11 2.46 -14.41
CA GLU A 228 33.02 2.90 -15.47
C GLU A 228 34.31 3.48 -14.88
N ALA A 229 34.20 4.43 -13.96
CA ALA A 229 35.35 5.01 -13.29
C ALA A 229 36.16 3.97 -12.48
N PHE A 230 35.49 2.97 -11.88
CA PHE A 230 36.17 1.91 -11.16
C PHE A 230 36.95 0.95 -12.07
N ARG A 231 36.47 0.74 -13.30
CA ARG A 231 37.14 -0.08 -14.31
C ARG A 231 38.48 0.55 -14.73
N GLU A 232 38.49 1.87 -14.88
CA GLU A 232 39.67 2.66 -15.28
C GLU A 232 40.61 3.00 -14.11
N ALA A 233 40.15 2.85 -12.87
CA ALA A 233 40.93 3.21 -11.69
C ALA A 233 42.22 2.38 -11.55
N ASP A 234 43.27 3.00 -11.02
CA ASP A 234 44.50 2.31 -10.63
C ASP A 234 44.27 1.52 -9.33
N VAL A 235 43.67 0.34 -9.48
CA VAL A 235 43.26 -0.58 -8.42
C VAL A 235 43.60 -2.00 -8.85
N ASN A 236 43.96 -2.85 -7.89
CA ASN A 236 44.25 -4.26 -8.14
C ASN A 236 43.09 -4.96 -8.90
N GLU A 237 43.43 -5.77 -9.90
CA GLU A 237 42.47 -6.44 -10.78
C GLU A 237 41.49 -7.37 -10.04
N VAL A 238 41.90 -7.99 -8.92
CA VAL A 238 41.00 -8.81 -8.09
C VAL A 238 39.94 -7.95 -7.42
N ILE A 239 40.33 -6.75 -6.94
CA ILE A 239 39.40 -5.79 -6.33
C ILE A 239 38.43 -5.24 -7.39
N LYS A 240 38.94 -4.92 -8.60
CA LYS A 240 38.11 -4.54 -9.74
C LYS A 240 37.08 -5.60 -10.08
N ALA A 241 37.53 -6.83 -10.31
CA ALA A 241 36.64 -7.95 -10.65
C ALA A 241 35.58 -8.18 -9.56
N ASN A 242 35.96 -8.08 -8.28
CA ASN A 242 35.02 -8.25 -7.16
C ASN A 242 33.90 -7.19 -7.18
N PHE A 243 34.25 -5.91 -7.31
CA PHE A 243 33.26 -4.84 -7.35
C PHE A 243 32.41 -4.89 -8.62
N LEU A 244 33.05 -4.98 -9.79
CA LEU A 244 32.37 -4.92 -11.09
C LEU A 244 31.38 -6.07 -11.25
N SER A 245 31.75 -7.31 -10.89
CA SER A 245 30.81 -8.45 -10.97
C SER A 245 29.55 -8.26 -10.12
N LYS A 246 29.68 -7.60 -8.97
CA LYS A 246 28.55 -7.33 -8.05
C LYS A 246 27.65 -6.21 -8.58
N VAL A 247 28.24 -5.12 -9.07
CA VAL A 247 27.49 -4.00 -9.64
C VAL A 247 26.84 -4.38 -10.98
N GLU A 248 27.50 -5.18 -11.80
CA GLU A 248 26.92 -5.72 -13.04
C GLU A 248 25.77 -6.70 -12.73
N GLY A 249 25.83 -7.42 -11.60
CA GLY A 249 24.71 -8.19 -11.08
C GLY A 249 23.49 -7.30 -10.76
N VAL A 250 23.71 -6.13 -10.15
CA VAL A 250 22.64 -5.14 -9.94
C VAL A 250 22.10 -4.62 -11.27
N ALA A 251 22.97 -4.33 -12.24
CA ALA A 251 22.56 -3.87 -13.56
C ALA A 251 21.68 -4.89 -14.29
N ALA A 252 21.95 -6.19 -14.12
CA ALA A 252 21.15 -7.26 -14.68
C ALA A 252 19.79 -7.44 -13.96
N ALA A 253 19.78 -7.39 -12.63
CA ALA A 253 18.57 -7.60 -11.83
C ALA A 253 17.63 -6.38 -11.83
N VAL A 254 18.19 -5.17 -11.72
CA VAL A 254 17.46 -3.90 -11.64
C VAL A 254 18.06 -2.86 -12.58
N PRO A 255 17.87 -2.99 -13.91
CA PRO A 255 18.46 -2.06 -14.89
C PRO A 255 18.08 -0.59 -14.65
N SER A 256 16.89 -0.37 -14.07
CA SER A 256 16.33 0.94 -13.77
C SER A 256 17.08 1.72 -12.69
N LEU A 257 17.91 1.06 -11.87
CA LEU A 257 18.79 1.69 -10.86
C LEU A 257 20.21 1.98 -11.39
N TYR A 258 20.62 1.33 -12.48
CA TYR A 258 22.00 1.37 -12.94
C TYR A 258 22.32 2.63 -13.76
N HIS A 259 21.44 2.98 -14.72
CA HIS A 259 21.62 4.11 -15.65
C HIS A 259 20.75 5.34 -15.33
N THR A 260 20.47 5.59 -14.06
CA THR A 260 19.46 6.59 -13.69
C THR A 260 20.06 7.97 -13.57
N ARG A 261 20.00 8.76 -14.64
CA ARG A 261 20.27 10.22 -14.58
C ARG A 261 18.99 11.05 -14.42
N ARG A 262 17.86 10.49 -14.80
CA ARG A 262 16.52 11.08 -14.66
C ARG A 262 15.61 10.04 -14.02
N GLY A 263 14.89 10.45 -12.98
CA GLY A 263 14.10 9.55 -12.16
C GLY A 263 13.42 10.27 -11.01
N PHE A 264 12.85 9.50 -10.09
CA PHE A 264 12.33 10.03 -8.85
C PHE A 264 13.47 10.48 -7.96
N ARG A 265 13.34 11.68 -7.41
CA ARG A 265 14.16 12.07 -6.26
C ARG A 265 13.58 11.44 -4.98
N ILE A 266 14.43 11.09 -4.02
CA ILE A 266 14.01 10.41 -2.79
C ILE A 266 12.95 11.24 -2.04
N GLU A 267 13.10 12.56 -1.99
CA GLU A 267 12.19 13.50 -1.33
C GLU A 267 10.81 13.54 -1.99
N GLN A 268 10.74 13.25 -3.29
CA GLN A 268 9.46 13.15 -4.00
C GLN A 268 8.72 11.87 -3.58
N LEU A 269 9.46 10.81 -3.29
CA LEU A 269 8.94 9.53 -2.85
C LEU A 269 8.53 9.58 -1.37
N GLU A 270 9.27 10.30 -0.54
CA GLU A 270 8.99 10.46 0.90
C GLU A 270 7.60 11.03 1.17
N ARG A 271 7.09 11.86 0.26
CA ARG A 271 5.78 12.51 0.39
C ARG A 271 4.63 11.69 -0.17
N GLN A 272 4.90 10.46 -0.63
CA GLN A 272 3.92 9.60 -1.28
C GLN A 272 3.71 8.33 -0.48
N ASN A 273 2.51 7.76 -0.58
CA ASN A 273 2.31 6.38 -0.14
C ASN A 273 2.81 5.45 -1.23
N LEU A 274 3.71 4.54 -0.87
CA LEU A 274 4.42 3.69 -1.81
C LEU A 274 4.18 2.22 -1.52
N VAL A 275 4.13 1.43 -2.58
CA VAL A 275 4.29 -0.02 -2.51
C VAL A 275 5.50 -0.38 -3.35
N TRP A 276 6.51 -0.94 -2.70
CA TRP A 276 7.69 -1.52 -3.32
C TRP A 276 7.35 -2.96 -3.71
N ASP A 277 7.03 -3.16 -4.97
CA ASP A 277 6.65 -4.45 -5.53
C ASP A 277 7.88 -5.10 -6.18
N LEU A 278 8.65 -5.81 -5.36
CA LEU A 278 9.97 -6.33 -5.72
C LEU A 278 9.98 -7.86 -5.87
N HIS A 279 8.81 -8.48 -6.06
CA HIS A 279 8.68 -9.94 -6.22
C HIS A 279 9.34 -10.50 -7.48
N ASP A 280 9.63 -9.64 -8.46
CA ASP A 280 10.26 -9.98 -9.74
C ASP A 280 11.81 -9.94 -9.67
N LEU A 281 12.40 -9.69 -8.49
CA LEU A 281 13.85 -9.70 -8.23
C LEU A 281 14.32 -11.03 -7.63
#